data_AF-A0A8J7IR65-F1
#
_entry.id   AF-A0A8J7IR65-F1
#
_cell.length_a   1.000
_cell.length_b   1.000
_cell.length_c   1.000
_cell.angle_alpha   90.00
_cell.angle_beta   90.00
_cell.angle_gamma   90.00
#
_symmetry.space_group_name_H-M   'P 1'
#
loop_
_entity.id
_entity.type
_entity.pdbx_description
1 polymer ?
#
loop_
_entity_poly.entity_id
_entity_poly.type
_entity_poly.pdbx_seq_one_letter_code
_entity_poly.pdbx_strand_id
1 'polypeptide(L)'
;MHGVNGFGRTLLKNGRWLVGLDADDLLERATGITRLDDFGTPPLREPLNLLLTSFERDADLNLVGRITVRSEMLRLLCNRLRLTHDRKQFPAIAREEILRPIFITGLPRSGTSFLHALLAQDPGARAPQVWEVMHPSPPPLRSSYRSDPRIAATEKELRWIDVLMPGFDRCHDIEAQAPQECIAITDHSFLSYVFESMYFVTSYRKWHDRQDKVPAYLFHKKFLQQLQCHCPGSHWVLKAPSHLMALDALVQVYPDAEIIMTHRDPLKVLASTASFAEVLRAPFTNRSVRRGLGAEVSERWAESARQAIRFRQSRPKSQNKWCDVSYLDLVRDPMAVVRGIYHQFQRELTEEAHGKMLAFLKAQRTDRNNLHRYSLEEFGLDPARERETFRRYMEFFRVVPEG
;
A
#
# COMPACT_ATOMS: atom_id res chain seq x y z
N MET A 1 -25.72 43.83 11.74
CA MET A 1 -25.10 42.86 10.81
C MET A 1 -23.84 43.50 10.23
N HIS A 2 -22.66 43.19 10.79
CA HIS A 2 -21.32 43.33 10.19
C HIS A 2 -20.32 43.02 11.32
N GLY A 3 -19.37 42.10 11.09
CA GLY A 3 -18.28 41.85 12.03
C GLY A 3 -18.08 40.40 12.47
N VAL A 4 -18.02 39.45 11.53
CA VAL A 4 -17.18 38.26 11.76
C VAL A 4 -15.89 38.52 10.98
N ASN A 5 -14.92 39.10 11.68
CA ASN A 5 -13.61 39.48 11.17
C ASN A 5 -12.94 38.31 10.42
N GLY A 6 -12.22 38.63 9.35
CA GLY A 6 -11.46 37.67 8.53
C GLY A 6 -10.52 36.75 9.32
N PHE A 7 -10.19 37.12 10.57
CA PHE A 7 -9.44 36.31 11.53
C PHE A 7 -10.14 34.96 11.84
N GLY A 8 -11.46 34.95 12.04
CA GLY A 8 -12.21 33.72 12.36
C GLY A 8 -12.34 32.76 11.17
N ARG A 9 -12.41 33.29 9.94
CA ARG A 9 -12.43 32.48 8.71
C ARG A 9 -11.08 31.80 8.44
N THR A 10 -9.96 32.43 8.78
CA THR A 10 -8.62 31.84 8.60
C THR A 10 -8.28 30.84 9.71
N LEU A 11 -8.73 31.08 10.96
CA LEU A 11 -8.59 30.16 12.09
C LEU A 11 -9.36 28.84 11.91
N LEU A 12 -10.59 28.92 11.38
CA LEU A 12 -11.42 27.73 11.10
C LEU A 12 -10.94 26.97 9.84
N LYS A 13 -10.32 27.66 8.86
CA LYS A 13 -9.90 27.06 7.58
C LYS A 13 -8.86 25.94 7.73
N ASN A 14 -8.00 26.01 8.75
CA ASN A 14 -6.90 25.06 8.91
C ASN A 14 -7.05 24.16 10.14
N GLY A 15 -8.07 24.32 10.98
CA GLY A 15 -8.37 23.39 12.11
C GLY A 15 -7.29 23.19 13.18
N ARG A 16 -6.14 23.87 13.08
CA ARG A 16 -4.95 23.67 13.91
C ARG A 16 -5.20 23.75 15.40
N TRP A 17 -6.02 24.71 15.81
CA TRP A 17 -6.36 24.93 17.22
C TRP A 17 -7.43 23.96 17.74
N LEU A 18 -8.20 23.32 16.85
CA LEU A 18 -9.24 22.35 17.21
C LEU A 18 -8.70 20.93 17.31
N VAL A 19 -7.71 20.59 16.47
CA VAL A 19 -7.18 19.24 16.34
C VAL A 19 -5.66 19.31 16.30
N GLY A 20 -5.00 19.10 17.45
CA GLY A 20 -3.54 19.05 17.55
C GLY A 20 -2.96 17.77 16.93
N LEU A 21 -1.76 17.87 16.36
CA LEU A 21 -0.97 16.76 15.83
C LEU A 21 0.37 16.67 16.57
N ASP A 22 0.31 16.66 17.90
CA ASP A 22 1.47 16.53 18.77
C ASP A 22 1.76 15.05 19.07
N ALA A 23 3.04 14.66 19.03
CA ALA A 23 3.42 13.27 19.20
C ALA A 23 3.19 12.77 20.63
N ASP A 24 3.48 13.59 21.64
CA ASP A 24 3.36 13.19 23.05
C ASP A 24 1.89 13.03 23.43
N ASP A 25 1.02 13.94 22.99
CA ASP A 25 -0.44 13.81 23.15
C ASP A 25 -0.98 12.55 22.44
N LEU A 26 -0.54 12.27 21.21
CA LEU A 26 -0.97 11.07 20.47
C LEU A 26 -0.53 9.78 21.17
N LEU A 27 0.70 9.75 21.70
CA LEU A 27 1.25 8.62 22.45
C LEU A 27 0.52 8.41 23.77
N GLU A 28 0.32 9.47 24.55
CA GLU A 28 -0.43 9.43 25.81
C GLU A 28 -1.87 8.95 25.57
N ARG A 29 -2.52 9.49 24.53
CA ARG A 29 -3.89 9.10 24.20
C ARG A 29 -3.99 7.64 23.76
N ALA A 30 -3.06 7.16 22.93
CA ALA A 30 -3.01 5.74 22.55
C ALA A 30 -2.83 4.84 23.78
N THR A 31 -1.90 5.19 24.67
CA THR A 31 -1.67 4.50 25.95
C THR A 31 -2.93 4.49 26.81
N GLY A 32 -3.63 5.61 26.93
CA GLY A 32 -4.88 5.70 27.70
C GLY A 32 -6.02 4.86 27.11
N ILE A 33 -6.14 4.80 25.77
CA ILE A 33 -7.16 4.00 25.07
C ILE A 33 -6.91 2.50 25.29
N THR A 34 -5.66 2.05 25.12
CA THR A 34 -5.34 0.62 25.18
C THR A 34 -4.97 0.13 26.58
N ARG A 35 -4.63 1.04 27.50
CA ARG A 35 -4.02 0.76 28.80
C ARG A 35 -2.71 -0.03 28.68
N LEU A 36 -1.91 0.29 27.66
CA LEU A 36 -0.63 -0.35 27.33
C LEU A 36 0.39 0.75 26.99
N ASP A 37 1.65 0.57 27.34
CA ASP A 37 2.70 1.59 27.19
C ASP A 37 3.93 1.14 26.38
N ASP A 38 4.04 -0.16 26.06
CA ASP A 38 5.13 -0.69 25.22
C ASP A 38 4.76 -0.70 23.74
N PHE A 39 5.29 0.28 23.01
CA PHE A 39 5.13 0.38 21.55
C PHE A 39 6.05 -0.56 20.77
N GLY A 40 6.95 -1.31 21.40
CA GLY A 40 7.81 -2.29 20.75
C GLY A 40 8.75 -1.71 19.68
N THR A 41 9.31 -2.59 18.85
CA THR A 41 10.32 -2.24 17.82
C THR A 41 9.75 -2.28 16.38
N PRO A 42 10.24 -1.44 15.44
CA PRO A 42 11.32 -0.46 15.61
C PRO A 42 10.91 0.79 16.42
N PRO A 43 11.88 1.57 16.94
CA PRO A 43 11.58 2.85 17.57
C PRO A 43 10.79 3.75 16.63
N LEU A 44 9.70 4.35 17.13
CA LEU A 44 8.76 5.10 16.30
C LEU A 44 8.85 6.62 16.48
N ARG A 45 9.51 7.11 17.53
CA ARG A 45 9.41 8.53 17.92
C ARG A 45 9.98 9.47 16.86
N GLU A 46 11.14 9.14 16.30
CA GLU A 46 11.73 9.91 15.19
C GLU A 46 10.84 9.91 13.93
N PRO A 47 10.46 8.76 13.33
CA PRO A 47 9.62 8.78 12.14
C PRO A 47 8.26 9.43 12.39
N LEU A 48 7.65 9.23 13.56
CA LEU A 48 6.40 9.90 13.94
C LEU A 48 6.58 11.42 13.99
N ASN A 49 7.58 11.92 14.70
CA ASN A 49 7.82 13.37 14.81
C ASN A 49 8.07 14.02 13.45
N LEU A 50 8.85 13.37 12.58
CA LEU A 50 9.12 13.87 11.24
C LEU A 50 7.86 13.86 10.36
N LEU A 51 7.05 12.82 10.47
CA LEU A 51 5.78 12.73 9.74
C LEU A 51 4.81 13.84 10.21
N LEU A 52 4.61 13.99 11.52
CA LEU A 52 3.73 15.02 12.08
C LEU A 52 4.22 16.43 11.74
N THR A 53 5.53 16.66 11.80
CA THR A 53 6.14 17.94 11.35
C THR A 53 5.85 18.19 9.86
N SER A 54 5.94 17.15 9.03
CA SER A 54 5.65 17.24 7.60
C SER A 54 4.16 17.50 7.34
N PHE A 55 3.24 16.93 8.11
CA PHE A 55 1.82 17.28 8.06
C PHE A 55 1.58 18.76 8.40
N GLU A 56 2.23 19.25 9.45
CA GLU A 56 2.08 20.64 9.89
C GLU A 56 2.72 21.65 8.94
N ARG A 57 3.82 21.28 8.27
CA ARG A 57 4.60 22.20 7.44
C ARG A 57 4.24 22.13 5.96
N ASP A 58 4.07 20.93 5.45
CA ASP A 58 4.03 20.69 4.01
C ASP A 58 2.60 20.38 3.52
N ALA A 59 1.78 19.70 4.34
CA ALA A 59 0.53 19.14 3.85
C ALA A 59 -0.60 20.16 3.66
N ASP A 60 -0.54 21.30 4.37
CA ASP A 60 -1.58 22.34 4.41
C ASP A 60 -2.98 21.70 4.57
N LEU A 61 -3.09 20.88 5.61
CA LEU A 61 -4.28 20.09 5.89
C LEU A 61 -5.48 21.00 6.17
N ASN A 62 -6.61 20.68 5.53
CA ASN A 62 -7.90 21.25 5.93
C ASN A 62 -8.41 20.54 7.21
N LEU A 63 -9.55 20.97 7.76
CA LEU A 63 -10.10 20.38 8.99
C LEU A 63 -10.36 18.87 8.86
N VAL A 64 -10.88 18.41 7.72
CA VAL A 64 -11.14 16.98 7.45
C VAL A 64 -9.82 16.21 7.43
N GLY A 65 -8.80 16.73 6.74
CA GLY A 65 -7.46 16.15 6.71
C GLY A 65 -6.84 16.02 8.10
N ARG A 66 -6.99 17.05 8.95
CA ARG A 66 -6.47 16.99 10.33
C ARG A 66 -7.17 15.94 11.20
N ILE A 67 -8.50 15.87 11.12
CA ILE A 67 -9.28 14.85 11.85
C ILE A 67 -8.87 13.45 11.37
N THR A 68 -8.76 13.27 10.06
CA THR A 68 -8.39 12.00 9.43
C THR A 68 -6.99 11.56 9.84
N VAL A 69 -5.98 12.43 9.70
CA VAL A 69 -4.61 12.16 10.11
C VAL A 69 -4.54 11.85 11.61
N ARG A 70 -5.17 12.65 12.48
CA ARG A 70 -5.17 12.38 13.92
C ARG A 70 -5.76 11.00 14.25
N SER A 71 -6.90 10.67 13.64
CA SER A 71 -7.56 9.38 13.84
C SER A 71 -6.69 8.22 13.33
N GLU A 72 -6.06 8.38 12.17
CA GLU A 72 -5.18 7.38 11.59
C GLU A 72 -3.93 7.16 12.45
N MET A 73 -3.26 8.22 12.90
CA MET A 73 -2.10 8.12 13.79
C MET A 73 -2.46 7.41 15.10
N LEU A 74 -3.60 7.75 15.71
CA LEU A 74 -4.09 7.07 16.91
C LEU A 74 -4.35 5.57 16.66
N ARG A 75 -4.98 5.22 15.54
CA ARG A 75 -5.24 3.81 15.17
C ARG A 75 -3.92 3.04 15.03
N LEU A 76 -2.95 3.59 14.30
CA LEU A 76 -1.64 2.95 14.11
C LEU A 76 -0.91 2.74 15.43
N LEU A 77 -0.90 3.75 16.31
CA LEU A 77 -0.31 3.67 17.64
C LEU A 77 -1.01 2.64 18.54
N CYS A 78 -2.34 2.64 18.58
CA CYS A 78 -3.12 1.65 19.33
C CYS A 78 -2.87 0.22 18.83
N ASN A 79 -2.85 0.02 17.51
CA ASN A 79 -2.54 -1.27 16.91
C ASN A 79 -1.14 -1.73 17.27
N ARG A 80 -0.16 -0.83 17.26
CA ARG A 80 1.23 -1.13 17.61
C ARG A 80 1.38 -1.58 19.08
N LEU A 81 0.70 -0.90 20.00
CA LEU A 81 0.63 -1.29 21.41
C LEU A 81 0.01 -2.69 21.56
N ARG A 82 -1.13 -2.92 20.91
CA ARG A 82 -1.84 -4.21 20.95
C ARG A 82 -1.04 -5.35 20.34
N LEU A 83 -0.42 -5.15 19.18
CA LEU A 83 0.47 -6.12 18.55
C LEU A 83 1.67 -6.49 19.45
N THR A 84 2.25 -5.49 20.12
CA THR A 84 3.36 -5.71 21.05
C THR A 84 2.90 -6.50 22.27
N HIS A 85 1.72 -6.19 22.80
CA HIS A 85 1.10 -6.92 23.89
C HIS A 85 0.78 -8.37 23.51
N ASP A 86 0.11 -8.59 22.38
CA ASP A 86 -0.26 -9.93 21.89
C ASP A 86 0.98 -10.82 21.73
N ARG A 87 2.07 -10.29 21.20
CA ARG A 87 3.33 -11.04 21.06
C ARG A 87 3.96 -11.43 22.40
N LYS A 88 3.74 -10.65 23.47
CA LYS A 88 4.18 -11.00 24.83
C LYS A 88 3.27 -12.05 25.46
N GLN A 89 1.95 -11.91 25.27
CA GLN A 89 0.95 -12.84 25.81
C GLN A 89 0.98 -14.20 25.11
N PHE A 90 1.23 -14.21 23.80
CA PHE A 90 1.24 -15.40 22.96
C PHE A 90 2.60 -15.55 22.24
N PRO A 91 3.65 -16.04 22.94
CA PRO A 91 4.97 -16.22 22.34
C PRO A 91 5.02 -17.15 21.12
N ALA A 92 3.98 -17.97 20.90
CA ALA A 92 3.81 -18.76 19.68
C ALA A 92 3.82 -17.90 18.40
N ILE A 93 3.27 -16.68 18.45
CA ILE A 93 3.28 -15.74 17.32
C ILE A 93 4.71 -15.50 16.83
N ALA A 94 5.68 -15.34 17.74
CA ALA A 94 7.06 -15.07 17.36
C ALA A 94 7.77 -16.26 16.69
N ARG A 95 7.24 -17.48 16.88
CA ARG A 95 7.77 -18.73 16.33
C ARG A 95 7.24 -19.05 14.93
N GLU A 96 6.19 -18.36 14.47
CA GLU A 96 5.67 -18.53 13.12
C GLU A 96 6.72 -18.21 12.06
N GLU A 97 6.91 -19.11 11.10
CA GLU A 97 7.80 -18.90 9.97
C GLU A 97 7.02 -18.41 8.76
N ILE A 98 7.58 -17.43 8.05
CA ILE A 98 7.04 -16.92 6.79
C ILE A 98 7.87 -17.54 5.67
N LEU A 99 7.42 -18.69 5.17
CA LEU A 99 8.15 -19.50 4.19
C LEU A 99 7.73 -19.15 2.76
N ARG A 100 8.72 -18.92 1.89
CA ARG A 100 8.58 -18.62 0.46
C ARG A 100 7.37 -17.71 0.15
N PRO A 101 7.27 -16.51 0.74
CA PRO A 101 6.18 -15.60 0.42
C PRO A 101 6.29 -15.10 -1.02
N ILE A 102 5.15 -14.98 -1.71
CA ILE A 102 5.06 -14.33 -3.02
C ILE A 102 4.83 -12.84 -2.79
N PHE A 103 5.68 -12.00 -3.36
CA PHE A 103 5.56 -10.54 -3.37
C PHE A 103 5.29 -10.04 -4.79
N ILE A 104 4.19 -9.31 -4.97
CA ILE A 104 3.82 -8.66 -6.22
C ILE A 104 4.20 -7.17 -6.13
N THR A 105 4.96 -6.71 -7.10
CA THR A 105 5.34 -5.30 -7.24
C THR A 105 5.38 -4.89 -8.70
N GLY A 106 5.76 -3.65 -8.96
CA GLY A 106 5.75 -3.06 -10.30
C GLY A 106 5.36 -1.60 -10.22
N LEU A 107 5.35 -0.95 -11.38
CA LEU A 107 4.78 0.40 -11.45
C LEU A 107 3.29 0.33 -11.09
N PRO A 108 2.70 1.35 -10.46
CA PRO A 108 1.27 1.35 -10.16
C PRO A 108 0.46 1.23 -11.46
N ARG A 109 -0.80 0.79 -11.35
CA ARG A 109 -1.72 0.68 -12.51
C ARG A 109 -1.26 -0.30 -13.62
N SER A 110 -0.34 -1.21 -13.30
CA SER A 110 0.17 -2.29 -14.19
C SER A 110 -0.50 -3.65 -13.97
N GLY A 111 -1.66 -3.70 -13.29
CA GLY A 111 -2.41 -4.94 -13.05
C GLY A 111 -2.07 -5.67 -11.76
N THR A 112 -1.22 -5.10 -10.89
CA THR A 112 -0.84 -5.71 -9.60
C THR A 112 -2.03 -6.06 -8.70
N SER A 113 -3.04 -5.17 -8.58
CA SER A 113 -4.22 -5.44 -7.74
C SER A 113 -5.04 -6.63 -8.24
N PHE A 114 -5.26 -6.69 -9.56
CA PHE A 114 -5.97 -7.80 -10.19
C PHE A 114 -5.21 -9.11 -10.02
N LEU A 115 -3.90 -9.11 -10.24
CA LEU A 115 -3.07 -10.30 -10.05
C LEU A 115 -3.04 -10.75 -8.58
N HIS A 116 -2.99 -9.81 -7.64
CA HIS A 116 -3.06 -10.11 -6.21
C HIS A 116 -4.36 -10.79 -5.82
N ALA A 117 -5.50 -10.23 -6.26
CA ALA A 117 -6.81 -10.81 -6.02
C ALA A 117 -6.98 -12.19 -6.67
N LEU A 118 -6.44 -12.38 -7.88
CA LEU A 118 -6.46 -13.65 -8.60
C LEU A 118 -5.64 -14.72 -7.87
N LEU A 119 -4.40 -14.42 -7.48
CA LEU A 119 -3.54 -15.36 -6.76
C LEU A 119 -4.07 -15.66 -5.35
N ALA A 120 -4.76 -14.71 -4.72
CA ALA A 120 -5.42 -14.91 -3.43
C ALA A 120 -6.60 -15.91 -3.48
N GLN A 121 -7.04 -16.34 -4.67
CA GLN A 121 -8.08 -17.37 -4.81
C GLN A 121 -7.55 -18.79 -4.56
N ASP A 122 -6.23 -18.99 -4.54
CA ASP A 122 -5.63 -20.26 -4.16
C ASP A 122 -6.01 -20.58 -2.70
N PRO A 123 -6.66 -21.73 -2.41
CA PRO A 123 -7.04 -22.12 -1.05
C PRO A 123 -5.85 -22.19 -0.07
N GLY A 124 -4.64 -22.44 -0.58
CA GLY A 124 -3.41 -22.46 0.17
C GLY A 124 -2.80 -21.07 0.39
N ALA A 125 -3.22 -20.04 -0.34
CA ALA A 125 -2.69 -18.69 -0.20
C ALA A 125 -3.34 -17.91 0.96
N ARG A 126 -2.54 -17.08 1.62
CA ARG A 126 -3.00 -16.03 2.53
C ARG A 126 -2.66 -14.67 1.93
N ALA A 127 -3.63 -13.80 1.77
CA ALA A 127 -3.42 -12.39 1.54
C ALA A 127 -3.94 -11.62 2.76
N PRO A 128 -3.21 -10.61 3.28
CA PRO A 128 -3.73 -9.76 4.35
C PRO A 128 -5.04 -9.13 3.89
N GLN A 129 -6.12 -9.26 4.65
CA GLN A 129 -7.40 -8.62 4.35
C GLN A 129 -7.46 -7.22 4.97
N VAL A 130 -8.27 -6.32 4.40
CA VAL A 130 -8.41 -4.94 4.90
C VAL A 130 -8.76 -4.91 6.38
N TRP A 131 -9.71 -5.74 6.84
CA TRP A 131 -10.09 -5.81 8.26
C TRP A 131 -8.95 -6.30 9.16
N GLU A 132 -8.15 -7.27 8.69
CA GLU A 132 -6.98 -7.78 9.43
C GLU A 132 -5.91 -6.69 9.57
N VAL A 133 -5.70 -5.89 8.53
CA VAL A 133 -4.71 -4.81 8.57
C VAL A 133 -5.20 -3.62 9.39
N MET A 134 -6.49 -3.30 9.33
CA MET A 134 -7.08 -2.21 10.10
C MET A 134 -7.15 -2.51 11.59
N HIS A 135 -7.48 -3.76 11.94
CA HIS A 135 -7.72 -4.21 13.31
C HIS A 135 -7.00 -5.55 13.58
N PRO A 136 -5.65 -5.58 13.68
CA PRO A 136 -4.86 -6.83 13.70
C PRO A 136 -4.86 -7.57 15.04
N SER A 137 -5.48 -6.99 16.06
CA SER A 137 -5.51 -7.53 17.43
C SER A 137 -6.95 -7.66 17.91
N PRO A 138 -7.29 -8.76 18.62
CA PRO A 138 -6.44 -9.93 18.90
C PRO A 138 -6.09 -10.72 17.61
N PRO A 139 -5.10 -11.64 17.62
CA PRO A 139 -4.82 -12.48 16.47
C PRO A 139 -6.11 -13.17 15.97
N PRO A 140 -6.38 -13.21 14.65
CA PRO A 140 -7.62 -13.78 14.12
C PRO A 140 -7.68 -15.28 14.40
N LEU A 141 -8.85 -15.80 14.76
CA LEU A 141 -9.06 -17.22 15.06
C LEU A 141 -9.68 -17.97 13.88
N ARG A 142 -9.21 -19.19 13.61
CA ARG A 142 -9.72 -20.02 12.50
C ARG A 142 -11.20 -20.32 12.60
N SER A 143 -11.71 -20.55 13.82
CA SER A 143 -13.10 -20.91 14.08
C SER A 143 -14.10 -19.80 13.70
N SER A 144 -13.68 -18.54 13.80
CA SER A 144 -14.53 -17.37 13.52
C SER A 144 -14.02 -16.55 12.33
N TYR A 145 -13.03 -17.04 11.57
CA TYR A 145 -12.30 -16.21 10.60
C TYR A 145 -13.19 -15.52 9.57
N ARG A 146 -14.20 -16.22 9.05
CA ARG A 146 -15.15 -15.70 8.05
C ARG A 146 -16.28 -14.86 8.63
N SER A 147 -16.42 -14.85 9.95
CA SER A 147 -17.49 -14.15 10.68
C SER A 147 -16.91 -13.29 11.81
N ASP A 148 -15.64 -12.88 11.68
CA ASP A 148 -14.97 -12.09 12.70
C ASP A 148 -15.70 -10.74 12.82
N PRO A 149 -16.08 -10.30 14.03
CA PRO A 149 -16.85 -9.07 14.21
C PRO A 149 -16.13 -7.82 13.68
N ARG A 150 -14.80 -7.88 13.53
CA ARG A 150 -14.00 -6.80 12.92
C ARG A 150 -14.32 -6.60 11.44
N ILE A 151 -14.78 -7.64 10.72
CA ILE A 151 -15.21 -7.51 9.32
C ILE A 151 -16.35 -6.49 9.23
N ALA A 152 -17.42 -6.71 9.99
CA ALA A 152 -18.57 -5.81 10.00
C ALA A 152 -18.24 -4.42 10.57
N ALA A 153 -17.28 -4.31 11.49
CA ALA A 153 -16.78 -3.03 11.97
C ALA A 153 -16.04 -2.26 10.87
N THR A 154 -15.13 -2.94 10.16
CA THR A 154 -14.41 -2.38 9.02
C THR A 154 -15.36 -1.97 7.90
N GLU A 155 -16.38 -2.76 7.56
CA GLU A 155 -17.40 -2.36 6.58
C GLU A 155 -18.10 -1.05 6.96
N LYS A 156 -18.39 -0.84 8.26
CA LYS A 156 -18.97 0.43 8.74
C LYS A 156 -18.01 1.60 8.57
N GLU A 157 -16.72 1.39 8.82
CA GLU A 157 -15.68 2.40 8.65
C GLU A 157 -15.47 2.74 7.16
N LEU A 158 -15.43 1.73 6.29
CA LEU A 158 -15.22 1.92 4.84
C LEU A 158 -16.34 2.71 4.17
N ARG A 159 -17.58 2.65 4.67
CA ARG A 159 -18.68 3.50 4.17
C ARG A 159 -18.42 5.01 4.29
N TRP A 160 -17.52 5.43 5.18
CA TRP A 160 -17.12 6.83 5.27
C TRP A 160 -16.15 7.25 4.16
N ILE A 161 -15.45 6.30 3.53
CA ILE A 161 -14.54 6.61 2.42
C ILE A 161 -15.33 7.21 1.26
N ASP A 162 -16.46 6.62 0.87
CA ASP A 162 -17.27 7.16 -0.23
C ASP A 162 -17.80 8.57 0.06
N VAL A 163 -18.07 8.88 1.33
CA VAL A 163 -18.52 10.20 1.77
C VAL A 163 -17.37 11.21 1.72
N LEU A 164 -16.17 10.81 2.16
CA LEU A 164 -15.00 11.69 2.26
C LEU A 164 -14.28 11.85 0.92
N MET A 165 -14.31 10.83 0.07
CA MET A 165 -13.55 10.72 -1.17
C MET A 165 -14.47 10.29 -2.33
N PRO A 166 -15.43 11.13 -2.76
CA PRO A 166 -16.33 10.77 -3.85
C PRO A 166 -15.57 10.38 -5.13
N GLY A 167 -15.88 9.20 -5.69
CA GLY A 167 -15.21 8.66 -6.88
C GLY A 167 -13.96 7.81 -6.60
N PHE A 168 -13.65 7.55 -5.33
CA PHE A 168 -12.56 6.64 -4.94
C PHE A 168 -12.83 5.19 -5.34
N ASP A 169 -14.07 4.72 -5.18
CA ASP A 169 -14.60 3.44 -5.65
C ASP A 169 -14.23 3.11 -7.11
N ARG A 170 -14.28 4.12 -7.99
CA ARG A 170 -13.91 3.98 -9.41
C ARG A 170 -12.43 3.71 -9.63
N CYS A 171 -11.58 4.08 -8.67
CA CYS A 171 -10.14 3.99 -8.78
C CYS A 171 -9.57 2.80 -8.00
N HIS A 172 -10.19 2.49 -6.85
CA HIS A 172 -9.78 1.46 -5.91
C HIS A 172 -10.98 1.00 -5.08
N ASP A 173 -11.62 -0.09 -5.50
CA ASP A 173 -12.63 -0.75 -4.70
C ASP A 173 -11.99 -1.34 -3.43
N ILE A 174 -12.58 -1.10 -2.26
CA ILE A 174 -12.08 -1.58 -0.97
C ILE A 174 -13.25 -2.20 -0.21
N GLU A 175 -13.23 -3.51 -0.11
CA GLU A 175 -14.10 -4.27 0.78
C GLU A 175 -13.31 -4.73 2.01
N ALA A 176 -13.99 -4.96 3.13
CA ALA A 176 -13.33 -5.39 4.36
C ALA A 176 -12.51 -6.66 4.18
N GLN A 177 -12.98 -7.60 3.34
CA GLN A 177 -12.33 -8.88 3.08
C GLN A 177 -11.44 -8.88 1.83
N ALA A 178 -11.33 -7.76 1.11
CA ALA A 178 -10.47 -7.66 -0.06
C ALA A 178 -8.98 -7.78 0.36
N PRO A 179 -8.12 -8.37 -0.49
CA PRO A 179 -6.68 -8.33 -0.31
C PRO A 179 -6.16 -6.89 -0.22
N GLN A 180 -5.38 -6.61 0.82
CA GLN A 180 -4.83 -5.30 1.13
C GLN A 180 -3.33 -5.21 0.84
N GLU A 181 -2.89 -4.02 0.43
CA GLU A 181 -1.48 -3.74 0.16
C GLU A 181 -0.60 -3.74 1.42
N CYS A 182 0.64 -4.18 1.27
CA CYS A 182 1.64 -4.21 2.34
C CYS A 182 2.02 -2.84 2.89
N ILE A 183 1.77 -1.75 2.15
CA ILE A 183 2.00 -0.39 2.66
C ILE A 183 1.17 -0.14 3.93
N ALA A 184 -0.07 -0.61 3.95
CA ALA A 184 -0.97 -0.48 5.10
C ALA A 184 -0.47 -1.23 6.34
N ILE A 185 0.37 -2.25 6.16
CA ILE A 185 1.08 -2.90 7.26
C ILE A 185 2.27 -2.05 7.71
N THR A 186 3.10 -1.57 6.78
CA THR A 186 4.31 -0.80 7.12
C THR A 186 4.02 0.57 7.75
N ASP A 187 2.80 1.11 7.57
CA ASP A 187 2.37 2.36 8.21
C ASP A 187 2.49 2.33 9.73
N HIS A 188 2.29 1.16 10.34
CA HIS A 188 2.45 0.94 11.78
C HIS A 188 3.91 1.05 12.27
N SER A 189 4.88 1.07 11.34
CA SER A 189 6.28 1.36 11.62
C SER A 189 6.65 2.83 11.38
N PHE A 190 5.73 3.63 10.85
CA PHE A 190 5.94 5.02 10.41
C PHE A 190 7.07 5.19 9.38
N LEU A 191 7.47 4.09 8.72
CA LEU A 191 8.39 4.02 7.59
C LEU A 191 7.61 3.44 6.39
N SER A 192 6.78 4.27 5.77
CA SER A 192 5.87 3.80 4.72
C SER A 192 5.65 4.85 3.64
N TYR A 193 5.43 4.36 2.43
CA TYR A 193 5.08 5.16 1.27
C TYR A 193 3.58 5.50 1.20
N VAL A 194 2.73 4.98 2.10
CA VAL A 194 1.31 5.39 2.15
C VAL A 194 1.19 6.89 2.38
N PHE A 195 2.04 7.46 3.25
CA PHE A 195 1.84 8.82 3.73
C PHE A 195 2.07 9.83 2.61
N GLU A 196 3.09 9.60 1.78
CA GLU A 196 3.28 10.40 0.58
C GLU A 196 2.23 10.14 -0.49
N SER A 197 1.64 8.95 -0.54
CA SER A 197 0.56 8.66 -1.49
C SER A 197 -0.69 9.47 -1.14
N MET A 198 -1.03 9.52 0.15
CA MET A 198 -2.24 10.16 0.68
C MET A 198 -2.11 11.67 0.92
N TYR A 199 -0.90 12.18 1.19
CA TYR A 199 -0.71 13.55 1.66
C TYR A 199 0.55 14.21 1.08
N PHE A 200 0.57 15.55 1.07
CA PHE A 200 1.75 16.34 0.69
C PHE A 200 2.78 16.40 1.82
N VAL A 201 3.48 15.30 2.08
CA VAL A 201 4.49 15.19 3.15
C VAL A 201 5.92 15.23 2.61
N THR A 202 6.28 16.30 1.88
CA THR A 202 7.55 16.42 1.15
C THR A 202 8.79 16.27 2.06
N SER A 203 8.74 16.78 3.28
CA SER A 203 9.85 16.66 4.25
C SER A 203 10.05 15.24 4.70
N TYR A 204 8.96 14.58 5.09
CA TYR A 204 8.98 13.17 5.46
C TYR A 204 9.45 12.32 4.29
N ARG A 205 8.93 12.55 3.08
CA ARG A 205 9.37 11.87 1.85
C ARG A 205 10.89 11.92 1.67
N LYS A 206 11.48 13.12 1.70
CA LYS A 206 12.93 13.32 1.51
C LYS A 206 13.76 12.61 2.57
N TRP A 207 13.30 12.61 3.81
CA TRP A 207 13.94 11.88 4.90
C TRP A 207 13.78 10.36 4.70
N HIS A 208 12.55 9.90 4.46
CA HIS A 208 12.17 8.51 4.31
C HIS A 208 12.95 7.82 3.20
N ASP A 209 13.11 8.47 2.03
CA ASP A 209 13.87 7.93 0.90
C ASP A 209 15.32 7.56 1.26
N ARG A 210 15.92 8.24 2.25
CA ARG A 210 17.30 8.00 2.70
C ARG A 210 17.44 6.97 3.83
N GLN A 211 16.32 6.53 4.41
CA GLN A 211 16.35 5.60 5.54
C GLN A 211 16.58 4.16 5.10
N ASP A 212 17.18 3.37 6.00
CA ASP A 212 17.12 1.92 5.90
C ASP A 212 15.65 1.45 6.01
N LYS A 213 15.27 0.54 5.11
CA LYS A 213 13.91 -0.01 5.06
C LYS A 213 13.80 -1.36 5.78
N VAL A 214 14.91 -1.97 6.20
CA VAL A 214 14.91 -3.25 6.94
C VAL A 214 14.02 -3.21 8.19
N PRO A 215 14.03 -2.15 9.02
CA PRO A 215 13.15 -2.09 10.19
C PRO A 215 11.65 -2.19 9.85
N ALA A 216 11.23 -1.60 8.73
CA ALA A 216 9.85 -1.66 8.26
C ALA A 216 9.46 -3.09 7.82
N TYR A 217 10.35 -3.80 7.13
CA TYR A 217 10.10 -5.18 6.69
C TYR A 217 10.19 -6.19 7.83
N LEU A 218 11.03 -5.96 8.85
CA LEU A 218 11.03 -6.74 10.09
C LEU A 218 9.70 -6.56 10.84
N PHE A 219 9.17 -5.34 10.91
CA PHE A 219 7.84 -5.09 11.45
C PHE A 219 6.76 -5.80 10.62
N HIS A 220 6.83 -5.69 9.29
CA HIS A 220 5.94 -6.40 8.38
C HIS A 220 5.94 -7.92 8.65
N LYS A 221 7.11 -8.52 8.87
CA LYS A 221 7.23 -9.95 9.20
C LYS A 221 6.50 -10.30 10.50
N LYS A 222 6.70 -9.49 11.54
CA LYS A 222 6.00 -9.65 12.83
C LYS A 222 4.48 -9.53 12.68
N PHE A 223 4.02 -8.67 11.78
CA PHE A 223 2.60 -8.50 11.47
C PHE A 223 2.03 -9.72 10.75
N LEU A 224 2.75 -10.27 9.75
CA LEU A 224 2.31 -11.51 9.10
C LEU A 224 2.25 -12.68 10.08
N GLN A 225 3.25 -12.80 10.96
CA GLN A 225 3.26 -13.80 12.03
C GLN A 225 2.02 -13.70 12.93
N GLN A 226 1.62 -12.48 13.31
CA GLN A 226 0.38 -12.22 14.07
C GLN A 226 -0.83 -12.80 13.34
N LEU A 227 -0.96 -12.49 12.05
CA LEU A 227 -2.10 -12.95 11.26
C LEU A 227 -2.05 -14.47 10.99
N GLN A 228 -0.86 -15.06 10.95
CA GLN A 228 -0.66 -16.47 10.63
C GLN A 228 -0.97 -17.41 11.82
N CYS A 229 -0.63 -16.99 13.04
CA CYS A 229 -0.50 -17.88 14.21
C CYS A 229 -1.68 -18.82 14.48
N HIS A 230 -2.92 -18.40 14.21
CA HIS A 230 -4.10 -19.27 14.34
C HIS A 230 -4.82 -19.52 13.03
N CYS A 231 -4.42 -18.84 11.95
CA CYS A 231 -5.02 -18.96 10.63
C CYS A 231 -3.93 -19.19 9.57
N PRO A 232 -3.17 -20.29 9.65
CA PRO A 232 -2.09 -20.53 8.70
C PRO A 232 -2.63 -20.82 7.30
N GLY A 233 -1.89 -20.33 6.29
CA GLY A 233 -1.96 -20.83 4.93
C GLY A 233 -0.67 -21.57 4.58
N SER A 234 -0.58 -22.08 3.35
CA SER A 234 0.66 -22.66 2.83
C SER A 234 1.71 -21.60 2.48
N HIS A 235 1.29 -20.41 2.06
CA HIS A 235 2.17 -19.29 1.72
C HIS A 235 1.41 -17.96 1.75
N TRP A 236 2.16 -16.87 1.83
CA TRP A 236 1.61 -15.51 1.70
C TRP A 236 1.65 -15.02 0.25
N VAL A 237 0.62 -14.31 -0.18
CA VAL A 237 0.60 -13.50 -1.40
C VAL A 237 0.43 -12.05 -0.99
N LEU A 238 1.49 -11.29 -1.21
CA LEU A 238 1.73 -9.93 -0.70
C LEU A 238 1.89 -9.00 -1.88
N LYS A 239 1.51 -7.73 -1.71
CA LYS A 239 1.55 -6.79 -2.82
C LYS A 239 1.72 -5.35 -2.35
N ALA A 240 2.62 -4.64 -3.00
CA ALA A 240 2.68 -3.19 -2.98
C ALA A 240 3.58 -2.69 -4.12
N PRO A 241 3.16 -1.66 -4.88
CA PRO A 241 4.06 -0.98 -5.83
C PRO A 241 5.34 -0.47 -5.15
N SER A 242 5.25 -0.04 -3.89
CA SER A 242 6.35 0.49 -3.10
C SER A 242 7.44 -0.53 -2.75
N HIS A 243 7.20 -1.85 -2.92
CA HIS A 243 8.27 -2.83 -2.76
C HIS A 243 9.45 -2.54 -3.70
N LEU A 244 9.21 -1.93 -4.88
CA LEU A 244 10.27 -1.45 -5.79
C LEU A 244 11.29 -0.51 -5.11
N MET A 245 10.83 0.28 -4.15
CA MET A 245 11.66 1.27 -3.46
C MET A 245 12.46 0.68 -2.29
N ALA A 246 12.15 -0.57 -1.92
CA ALA A 246 12.71 -1.25 -0.76
C ALA A 246 13.14 -2.70 -1.05
N LEU A 247 13.47 -3.02 -2.31
CA LEU A 247 13.83 -4.37 -2.74
C LEU A 247 14.98 -4.97 -1.94
N ASP A 248 16.00 -4.17 -1.59
CA ASP A 248 17.14 -4.63 -0.78
C ASP A 248 16.70 -5.08 0.62
N ALA A 249 15.85 -4.30 1.30
CA ALA A 249 15.30 -4.68 2.59
C ALA A 249 14.36 -5.88 2.50
N LEU A 250 13.57 -5.97 1.43
CA LEU A 250 12.66 -7.09 1.18
C LEU A 250 13.45 -8.40 1.12
N VAL A 251 14.45 -8.50 0.24
CA VAL A 251 15.23 -9.75 0.09
C VAL A 251 16.14 -10.03 1.27
N GLN A 252 16.49 -9.02 2.07
CA GLN A 252 17.25 -9.23 3.31
C GLN A 252 16.37 -9.86 4.40
N VAL A 253 15.11 -9.44 4.54
CA VAL A 253 14.19 -9.96 5.56
C VAL A 253 13.51 -11.26 5.12
N TYR A 254 13.27 -11.41 3.82
CA TYR A 254 12.66 -12.58 3.17
C TYR A 254 13.62 -13.13 2.11
N PRO A 255 14.71 -13.79 2.50
CA PRO A 255 15.72 -14.29 1.56
C PRO A 255 15.17 -15.34 0.59
N ASP A 256 14.09 -16.02 0.95
CA ASP A 256 13.37 -17.02 0.17
C ASP A 256 12.12 -16.47 -0.55
N ALA A 257 11.93 -15.14 -0.57
CA ALA A 257 10.82 -14.51 -1.29
C ALA A 257 10.86 -14.80 -2.79
N GLU A 258 9.67 -14.97 -3.36
CA GLU A 258 9.40 -15.06 -4.78
C GLU A 258 8.75 -13.77 -5.23
N ILE A 259 9.31 -13.09 -6.21
CA ILE A 259 8.94 -11.72 -6.55
C ILE A 259 8.37 -11.69 -7.96
N ILE A 260 7.12 -11.27 -8.07
CA ILE A 260 6.45 -10.99 -9.33
C ILE A 260 6.56 -9.50 -9.58
N MET A 261 7.12 -9.10 -10.72
CA MET A 261 7.15 -7.70 -11.15
C MET A 261 6.24 -7.54 -12.37
N THR A 262 5.21 -6.71 -12.26
CA THR A 262 4.35 -6.39 -13.40
C THR A 262 4.88 -5.18 -14.18
N HIS A 263 4.72 -5.24 -15.50
CA HIS A 263 5.24 -4.25 -16.43
C HIS A 263 4.11 -3.74 -17.35
N ARG A 264 4.05 -2.43 -17.51
CA ARG A 264 3.06 -1.74 -18.36
C ARG A 264 3.73 -0.53 -19.01
N ASP A 265 3.19 -0.05 -20.13
CA ASP A 265 3.63 1.21 -20.73
C ASP A 265 3.63 2.34 -19.66
N PRO A 266 4.80 2.92 -19.35
CA PRO A 266 4.93 4.00 -18.39
C PRO A 266 4.01 5.20 -18.69
N LEU A 267 3.75 5.53 -19.95
CA LEU A 267 2.89 6.67 -20.29
C LEU A 267 1.44 6.44 -19.84
N LYS A 268 0.92 5.20 -19.95
CA LYS A 268 -0.41 4.86 -19.43
C LYS A 268 -0.41 4.84 -17.89
N VAL A 269 0.70 4.43 -17.28
CA VAL A 269 0.85 4.41 -15.83
C VAL A 269 0.86 5.81 -15.24
N LEU A 270 1.66 6.74 -15.79
CA LEU A 270 1.86 8.07 -15.22
C LEU A 270 0.56 8.87 -15.15
N ALA A 271 -0.19 8.94 -16.25
CA ALA A 271 -1.47 9.65 -16.30
C ALA A 271 -2.47 9.08 -15.28
N SER A 272 -2.63 7.74 -15.25
CA SER A 272 -3.54 7.09 -14.30
C SER A 272 -3.10 7.25 -12.86
N THR A 273 -1.79 7.32 -12.59
CA THR A 273 -1.26 7.48 -11.24
C THR A 273 -1.40 8.90 -10.74
N ALA A 274 -1.16 9.89 -11.60
CA ALA A 274 -1.37 11.30 -11.27
C ALA A 274 -2.85 11.58 -10.98
N SER A 275 -3.76 11.07 -11.81
CA SER A 275 -5.20 11.18 -11.53
C SER A 275 -5.58 10.52 -10.22
N PHE A 276 -5.07 9.31 -9.94
CA PHE A 276 -5.36 8.63 -8.68
C PHE A 276 -4.83 9.41 -7.45
N ALA A 277 -3.60 9.93 -7.53
CA ALA A 277 -3.03 10.75 -6.47
C ALA A 277 -3.83 12.06 -6.26
N GLU A 278 -4.44 12.61 -7.31
CA GLU A 278 -5.34 13.77 -7.18
C GLU A 278 -6.58 13.41 -6.34
N VAL A 279 -7.24 12.29 -6.64
CA VAL A 279 -8.40 11.78 -5.89
C VAL A 279 -8.04 11.50 -4.43
N LEU A 280 -6.86 10.92 -4.17
CA LEU A 280 -6.40 10.60 -2.82
C LEU A 280 -6.15 11.83 -1.96
N ARG A 281 -5.50 12.86 -2.53
CA ARG A 281 -4.98 14.00 -1.74
C ARG A 281 -5.99 15.14 -1.61
N ALA A 282 -6.84 15.36 -2.61
CA ALA A 282 -7.74 16.52 -2.68
C ALA A 282 -8.67 16.69 -1.47
N PRO A 283 -9.25 15.62 -0.88
CA PRO A 283 -10.16 15.77 0.25
C PRO A 283 -9.51 16.34 1.52
N PHE A 284 -8.18 16.20 1.66
CA PHE A 284 -7.49 16.42 2.94
C PHE A 284 -6.67 17.70 3.00
N THR A 285 -6.55 18.45 1.89
CA THR A 285 -5.66 19.62 1.78
C THR A 285 -6.39 20.85 1.25
N ASN A 286 -5.91 22.04 1.61
CA ASN A 286 -6.32 23.30 0.99
C ASN A 286 -5.50 23.63 -0.28
N ARG A 287 -4.48 22.83 -0.60
CA ARG A 287 -3.60 23.03 -1.77
C ARG A 287 -4.30 22.66 -3.07
N SER A 288 -3.96 23.37 -4.14
CA SER A 288 -4.22 22.88 -5.50
C SER A 288 -3.35 21.63 -5.75
N VAL A 289 -4.02 20.49 -5.90
CA VAL A 289 -3.35 19.19 -5.98
C VAL A 289 -2.67 18.99 -7.33
N ARG A 290 -3.32 19.40 -8.41
CA ARG A 290 -2.87 19.18 -9.80
C ARG A 290 -1.52 19.80 -10.12
N ARG A 291 -1.20 20.94 -9.51
CA ARG A 291 0.01 21.72 -9.83
C ARG A 291 1.28 20.95 -9.44
N GLY A 292 2.06 20.52 -10.43
CA GLY A 292 3.32 19.81 -10.23
C GLY A 292 3.18 18.31 -9.93
N LEU A 293 1.95 17.79 -9.86
CA LEU A 293 1.69 16.37 -9.56
C LEU A 293 2.24 15.44 -10.63
N GLY A 294 2.10 15.80 -11.91
CA GLY A 294 2.66 15.02 -13.01
C GLY A 294 4.17 14.85 -12.88
N ALA A 295 4.89 15.95 -12.66
CA ALA A 295 6.34 15.93 -12.44
C ALA A 295 6.73 15.10 -11.21
N GLU A 296 5.99 15.24 -10.11
CA GLU A 296 6.21 14.46 -8.88
C GLU A 296 6.07 12.95 -9.12
N VAL A 297 5.02 12.54 -9.84
CA VAL A 297 4.73 11.14 -10.19
C VAL A 297 5.78 10.60 -11.16
N SER A 298 6.12 11.35 -12.21
CA SER A 298 7.17 10.96 -13.17
C SER A 298 8.51 10.74 -12.46
N GLU A 299 8.97 11.70 -11.65
CA GLU A 299 10.22 11.60 -10.92
C GLU A 299 10.26 10.36 -10.01
N ARG A 300 9.18 10.15 -9.23
CA ARG A 300 9.07 9.03 -8.29
C ARG A 300 9.17 7.67 -9.01
N TRP A 301 8.42 7.49 -10.09
CA TRP A 301 8.37 6.20 -10.77
C TRP A 301 9.54 5.99 -11.73
N ALA A 302 10.15 7.05 -12.26
CA ALA A 302 11.39 6.97 -13.01
C ALA A 302 12.56 6.55 -12.09
N GLU A 303 12.65 7.08 -10.86
CA GLU A 303 13.64 6.60 -9.89
C GLU A 303 13.39 5.15 -9.49
N SER A 304 12.14 4.78 -9.19
CA SER A 304 11.79 3.40 -8.83
C SER A 304 12.13 2.41 -9.95
N ALA A 305 11.89 2.79 -11.21
CA ALA A 305 12.28 2.00 -12.37
C ALA A 305 13.81 1.85 -12.49
N ARG A 306 14.57 2.94 -12.30
CA ARG A 306 16.04 2.90 -12.29
C ARG A 306 16.58 2.04 -11.15
N GLN A 307 15.98 2.11 -9.96
CA GLN A 307 16.33 1.27 -8.82
C GLN A 307 16.08 -0.21 -9.11
N ALA A 308 14.94 -0.57 -9.70
CA ALA A 308 14.64 -1.94 -10.09
C ALA A 308 15.69 -2.52 -11.06
N ILE A 309 16.10 -1.74 -12.06
CA ILE A 309 17.17 -2.14 -13.00
C ILE A 309 18.48 -2.35 -12.26
N ARG A 310 18.92 -1.38 -11.44
CA ARG A 310 20.16 -1.50 -10.66
C ARG A 310 20.15 -2.74 -9.76
N PHE A 311 19.02 -2.99 -9.10
CA PHE A 311 18.82 -4.16 -8.24
C PHE A 311 18.93 -5.47 -9.01
N ARG A 312 18.27 -5.58 -10.18
CA ARG A 312 18.31 -6.79 -11.01
C ARG A 312 19.71 -7.04 -11.59
N GLN A 313 20.42 -5.98 -11.98
CA GLN A 313 21.78 -6.08 -12.51
C GLN A 313 22.81 -6.52 -11.45
N SER A 314 22.64 -6.14 -10.19
CA SER A 314 23.57 -6.53 -9.12
C SER A 314 23.37 -7.96 -8.61
N ARG A 315 22.29 -8.66 -9.01
CA ARG A 315 21.93 -9.99 -8.52
C ARG A 315 21.52 -10.97 -9.65
N PRO A 316 22.41 -11.28 -10.61
CA PRO A 316 22.07 -12.19 -11.71
C PRO A 316 21.76 -13.63 -11.25
N LYS A 317 22.33 -14.07 -10.12
CA LYS A 317 22.14 -15.44 -9.61
C LYS A 317 20.77 -15.69 -8.94
N SER A 318 19.96 -14.66 -8.71
CA SER A 318 18.64 -14.80 -8.08
C SER A 318 17.49 -14.86 -9.08
N GLN A 319 17.75 -14.93 -10.39
CA GLN A 319 16.72 -14.87 -11.45
C GLN A 319 15.55 -15.84 -11.25
N ASN A 320 15.78 -17.04 -10.73
CA ASN A 320 14.71 -18.02 -10.50
C ASN A 320 13.67 -17.57 -9.47
N LYS A 321 14.00 -16.58 -8.63
CA LYS A 321 13.07 -15.97 -7.65
C LYS A 321 12.26 -14.81 -8.23
N TRP A 322 12.39 -14.53 -9.53
CA TRP A 322 11.69 -13.43 -10.19
C TRP A 322 10.80 -13.93 -11.32
N CYS A 323 9.63 -13.32 -11.44
CA CYS A 323 8.73 -13.51 -12.58
C CYS A 323 8.30 -12.13 -13.10
N ASP A 324 8.74 -11.79 -14.31
CA ASP A 324 8.36 -10.53 -14.96
C ASP A 324 7.07 -10.76 -15.76
N VAL A 325 6.02 -10.00 -15.47
CA VAL A 325 4.66 -10.18 -16.02
C VAL A 325 4.27 -8.97 -16.86
N SER A 326 3.98 -9.19 -18.15
CA SER A 326 3.42 -8.16 -19.03
C SER A 326 1.95 -7.90 -18.70
N TYR A 327 1.58 -6.62 -18.55
CA TYR A 327 0.19 -6.19 -18.40
C TYR A 327 -0.68 -6.64 -19.58
N LEU A 328 -0.14 -6.59 -20.81
CA LEU A 328 -0.87 -7.01 -22.01
C LEU A 328 -1.17 -8.52 -21.99
N ASP A 329 -0.22 -9.33 -21.53
CA ASP A 329 -0.43 -10.77 -21.37
C ASP A 329 -1.44 -11.08 -20.26
N LEU A 330 -1.33 -10.37 -19.14
CA LEU A 330 -2.27 -10.50 -18.02
C LEU A 330 -3.70 -10.13 -18.41
N VAL A 331 -3.89 -9.12 -19.26
CA VAL A 331 -5.22 -8.75 -19.78
C VAL A 331 -5.72 -9.77 -20.81
N ARG A 332 -4.82 -10.30 -21.66
CA ARG A 332 -5.17 -11.22 -22.75
C ARG A 332 -5.56 -12.61 -22.24
N ASP A 333 -4.72 -13.21 -21.40
CA ASP A 333 -4.96 -14.54 -20.81
C ASP A 333 -4.39 -14.60 -19.38
N PRO A 334 -5.19 -14.17 -18.38
CA PRO A 334 -4.78 -14.21 -16.98
C PRO A 334 -4.35 -15.61 -16.51
N MET A 335 -5.01 -16.67 -16.98
CA MET A 335 -4.72 -18.04 -16.53
C MET A 335 -3.43 -18.58 -17.13
N ALA A 336 -3.07 -18.18 -18.36
CA ALA A 336 -1.74 -18.48 -18.89
C ALA A 336 -0.64 -17.83 -18.06
N VAL A 337 -0.84 -16.58 -17.62
CA VAL A 337 0.09 -15.89 -16.72
C VAL A 337 0.20 -16.61 -15.37
N VAL A 338 -0.91 -16.99 -14.76
CA VAL A 338 -0.91 -17.77 -13.50
C VAL A 338 -0.14 -19.09 -13.67
N ARG A 339 -0.41 -19.87 -14.72
CA ARG A 339 0.33 -21.12 -14.99
C ARG A 339 1.83 -20.86 -15.13
N GLY A 340 2.22 -19.78 -15.82
CA GLY A 340 3.62 -19.37 -15.95
C GLY A 340 4.27 -19.01 -14.62
N ILE A 341 3.58 -18.28 -13.75
CA ILE A 341 4.05 -17.93 -12.41
C ILE A 341 4.28 -19.19 -11.55
N TYR A 342 3.28 -20.08 -11.49
CA TYR A 342 3.38 -21.31 -10.69
C TYR A 342 4.51 -22.21 -11.20
N HIS A 343 4.65 -22.35 -12.52
CA HIS A 343 5.78 -23.08 -13.11
C HIS A 343 7.13 -22.44 -12.77
N GLN A 344 7.26 -21.11 -12.93
CA GLN A 344 8.49 -20.36 -12.64
C GLN A 344 8.95 -20.57 -11.18
N PHE A 345 8.01 -20.56 -10.24
CA PHE A 345 8.29 -20.74 -8.81
C PHE A 345 8.23 -22.20 -8.36
N GLN A 346 8.09 -23.15 -9.29
CA GLN A 346 8.03 -24.59 -8.98
C GLN A 346 6.95 -24.90 -7.93
N ARG A 347 5.77 -24.30 -8.12
CA ARG A 347 4.57 -24.52 -7.30
C ARG A 347 3.55 -25.34 -8.07
N GLU A 348 2.84 -26.19 -7.35
CA GLU A 348 1.69 -26.90 -7.90
C GLU A 348 0.48 -25.96 -7.98
N LEU A 349 -0.10 -25.83 -9.19
CA LEU A 349 -1.41 -25.20 -9.36
C LEU A 349 -2.47 -26.31 -9.28
N THR A 350 -3.06 -26.48 -8.10
CA THR A 350 -4.07 -27.53 -7.88
C THR A 350 -5.33 -27.27 -8.71
N GLU A 351 -6.10 -28.33 -9.00
CA GLU A 351 -7.38 -28.21 -9.69
C GLU A 351 -8.38 -27.31 -8.92
N GLU A 352 -8.34 -27.34 -7.58
CA GLU A 352 -9.17 -26.47 -6.74
C GLU A 352 -8.78 -24.99 -6.91
N ALA A 353 -7.49 -24.67 -6.86
CA ALA A 353 -7.00 -23.31 -7.07
C ALA A 353 -7.34 -22.81 -8.48
N HIS A 354 -7.09 -23.65 -9.49
CA HIS A 354 -7.43 -23.36 -10.89
C HIS A 354 -8.93 -23.08 -11.07
N GLY A 355 -9.80 -23.91 -10.49
CA GLY A 355 -11.26 -23.73 -10.53
C GLY A 355 -11.74 -22.44 -9.86
N LYS A 356 -11.20 -22.10 -8.68
CA LYS A 356 -11.55 -20.85 -7.96
C LYS A 356 -11.09 -19.61 -8.71
N MET A 357 -9.90 -19.64 -9.29
CA MET A 357 -9.40 -18.54 -10.12
C MET A 357 -10.27 -18.33 -11.37
N LEU A 358 -10.68 -19.40 -12.06
CA LEU A 358 -11.60 -19.30 -13.19
C LEU A 358 -12.97 -18.74 -12.79
N ALA A 359 -13.51 -19.15 -11.64
CA ALA A 359 -14.76 -18.63 -11.12
C ALA A 359 -14.67 -17.12 -10.83
N PHE A 360 -13.58 -16.69 -10.19
CA PHE A 360 -13.29 -15.27 -9.95
C PHE A 360 -13.21 -14.46 -11.25
N LEU A 361 -12.49 -14.96 -12.25
CA LEU A 361 -12.39 -14.31 -13.57
C LEU A 361 -13.75 -14.17 -14.26
N LYS A 362 -14.62 -15.18 -14.13
CA LYS A 362 -15.97 -15.14 -14.70
C LYS A 362 -16.82 -14.06 -14.04
N ALA A 363 -16.73 -13.89 -12.71
CA ALA A 363 -17.46 -12.86 -11.96
C ALA A 363 -16.98 -11.43 -12.29
N GLN A 364 -15.68 -11.24 -12.53
CA GLN A 364 -15.10 -9.93 -12.84
C GLN A 364 -15.41 -9.40 -14.25
N ARG A 365 -15.71 -10.28 -15.22
CA ARG A 365 -16.03 -9.85 -16.60
C ARG A 365 -17.33 -9.04 -16.70
N THR A 366 -18.20 -9.13 -15.70
CA THR A 366 -19.49 -8.44 -15.65
C THR A 366 -19.41 -6.96 -15.24
N ASP A 367 -18.29 -6.48 -14.69
CA ASP A 367 -18.15 -5.11 -14.12
C ASP A 367 -17.37 -4.10 -14.97
N ARG A 368 -17.05 -4.41 -16.23
CA ARG A 368 -16.23 -3.52 -17.07
C ARG A 368 -17.03 -2.41 -17.74
N ASN A 369 -17.46 -1.39 -16.99
CA ASN A 369 -17.86 -0.09 -17.54
C ASN A 369 -17.30 1.03 -16.67
N ASN A 370 -16.14 1.58 -17.04
CA ASN A 370 -15.73 2.99 -16.87
C ASN A 370 -14.23 3.15 -17.21
N LEU A 371 -13.89 3.21 -18.50
CA LEU A 371 -12.57 3.68 -18.92
C LEU A 371 -12.57 5.20 -18.89
N HIS A 372 -12.14 5.79 -17.77
CA HIS A 372 -11.79 7.20 -17.75
C HIS A 372 -10.58 7.43 -18.67
N ARG A 373 -10.73 8.37 -19.61
CA ARG A 373 -9.63 8.86 -20.43
C ARG A 373 -8.89 9.94 -19.62
N TYR A 374 -7.65 9.65 -19.28
CA TYR A 374 -6.72 10.61 -18.70
C TYR A 374 -5.68 10.94 -19.76
N SER A 375 -5.28 12.21 -19.84
CA SER A 375 -4.21 12.64 -20.73
C SER A 375 -2.96 13.01 -19.92
N LEU A 376 -1.78 12.84 -20.49
CA LEU A 376 -0.52 13.25 -19.85
C LEU A 376 -0.45 14.78 -19.75
N GLU A 377 -0.97 15.45 -20.77
CA GLU A 377 -1.00 16.90 -20.92
C GLU A 377 -1.82 17.56 -19.79
N GLU A 378 -2.89 16.93 -19.32
CA GLU A 378 -3.69 17.39 -18.17
C GLU A 378 -2.86 17.54 -16.88
N PHE A 379 -1.77 16.77 -16.77
CA PHE A 379 -0.84 16.80 -15.64
C PHE A 379 0.49 17.51 -15.97
N GLY A 380 0.57 18.17 -17.13
CA GLY A 380 1.75 18.89 -17.59
C GLY A 380 2.92 17.98 -17.98
N LEU A 381 2.64 16.74 -18.38
CA LEU A 381 3.64 15.78 -18.85
C LEU A 381 3.71 15.78 -20.38
N ASP A 382 4.93 15.76 -20.92
CA ASP A 382 5.20 15.66 -22.35
C ASP A 382 5.44 14.17 -22.72
N PRO A 383 4.59 13.56 -23.57
CA PRO A 383 4.73 12.15 -23.94
C PRO A 383 6.11 11.76 -24.49
N ALA A 384 6.74 12.61 -25.30
CA ALA A 384 8.05 12.32 -25.89
C ALA A 384 9.16 12.34 -24.82
N ARG A 385 9.10 13.32 -23.91
CA ARG A 385 10.03 13.41 -22.79
C ARG A 385 9.89 12.25 -21.82
N GLU A 386 8.66 11.87 -21.47
CA GLU A 386 8.40 10.73 -20.60
C GLU A 386 8.84 9.42 -21.27
N ARG A 387 8.64 9.28 -22.59
CA ARG A 387 9.11 8.11 -23.33
C ARG A 387 10.63 7.96 -23.24
N GLU A 388 11.39 9.04 -23.41
CA GLU A 388 12.85 8.98 -23.27
C GLU A 388 13.27 8.70 -21.81
N THR A 389 12.61 9.32 -20.84
CA THR A 389 12.87 9.13 -19.41
C THR A 389 12.78 7.65 -19.00
N PHE A 390 11.82 6.93 -19.56
CA PHE A 390 11.60 5.51 -19.26
C PHE A 390 12.20 4.55 -20.29
N ARG A 391 12.89 5.03 -21.33
CA ARG A 391 13.40 4.20 -22.43
C ARG A 391 14.24 3.01 -21.94
N ARG A 392 15.19 3.25 -21.04
CA ARG A 392 16.04 2.19 -20.46
C ARG A 392 15.23 1.14 -19.69
N TYR A 393 14.18 1.54 -18.99
CA TYR A 393 13.29 0.61 -18.30
C TYR A 393 12.53 -0.27 -19.30
N MET A 394 11.99 0.34 -20.35
CA MET A 394 11.25 -0.36 -21.38
C MET A 394 12.14 -1.35 -22.14
N GLU A 395 13.37 -0.96 -22.50
CA GLU A 395 14.34 -1.84 -23.14
C GLU A 395 14.74 -3.02 -22.23
N PHE A 396 15.07 -2.74 -20.96
CA PHE A 396 15.54 -3.76 -20.02
C PHE A 396 14.48 -4.83 -19.74
N PHE A 397 13.23 -4.43 -19.54
CA PHE A 397 12.12 -5.34 -19.25
C PHE A 397 11.27 -5.71 -20.47
N ARG A 398 11.69 -5.30 -21.68
CA ARG A 398 10.98 -5.55 -22.94
C ARG A 398 9.51 -5.10 -22.91
N VAL A 399 9.26 -3.93 -22.34
CA VAL A 399 7.91 -3.35 -22.21
C VAL A 399 7.44 -2.83 -23.56
N VAL A 400 6.29 -3.33 -24.02
CA VAL A 400 5.67 -2.91 -25.27
C VAL A 400 4.88 -1.62 -25.06
N PRO A 401 5.08 -0.58 -25.91
CA PRO A 401 4.24 0.62 -25.87
C PRO A 401 2.76 0.32 -26.14
N GLU A 402 1.87 0.98 -25.41
CA GLU A 402 0.42 0.96 -25.62
C GLU A 402 0.01 2.17 -26.47
N GLY A 403 -0.69 1.92 -27.58
CA GLY A 403 -1.21 2.94 -28.49
C GLY A 403 -2.22 3.90 -27.89
#